data_AF-A0A349PKD0-F1
#
_entry.id   AF-A0A349PKD0-F1
#
_cell.length_a   1.000
_cell.length_b   1.000
_cell.length_c   1.000
_cell.angle_alpha   90.00
_cell.angle_beta   90.00
_cell.angle_gamma   90.00
#
_symmetry.space_group_name_H-M   'P 1'
#
loop_
_entity.id
_entity.type
_entity.pdbx_description
1 polymer ?
#
loop_
_entity_poly.entity_id
_entity_poly.type
_entity_poly.pdbx_seq_one_letter_code
_entity_poly.pdbx_strand_id
1 'polypeptide(L)' 'MDRQQWFLDRVGKRVFNTLFCKCDICKSYYESGVVICDNFDAIARFNFERDLQAEGTKFKNFDTKEERSLYDAENNLNT' A
#
# COMPACT_ATOMS: atom_id res chain seq x y z
N MET A 1 12.37 -7.20 9.39
CA MET A 1 11.55 -6.19 10.07
C MET A 1 10.12 -6.69 10.05
N ASP A 2 9.43 -6.66 11.18
CA ASP A 2 8.03 -7.04 11.22
C ASP A 2 7.17 -6.08 10.36
N ARG A 3 6.21 -6.61 9.61
CA ARG A 3 5.44 -5.81 8.64
C ARG A 3 4.47 -4.85 9.34
N GLN A 4 3.92 -5.23 10.49
CA GLN A 4 3.08 -4.32 11.27
C GLN A 4 3.92 -3.17 11.83
N GLN A 5 5.13 -3.46 12.33
CA GLN A 5 6.06 -2.42 12.77
C GLN A 5 6.43 -1.44 11.63
N TRP A 6 6.58 -1.94 10.40
CA TRP A 6 6.83 -1.09 9.24
C TRP A 6 5.74 0.00 9.08
N PHE A 7 4.46 -0.34 9.24
CA PHE A 7 3.37 0.66 9.18
C PHE A 7 3.43 1.66 10.34
N LEU A 8 3.70 1.19 11.56
CA LEU A 8 3.82 2.05 12.74
C LEU A 8 4.95 3.08 12.61
N ASP A 9 6.09 2.69 12.04
CA ASP A 9 7.24 3.58 11.80
C ASP A 9 6.98 4.67 10.73
N ARG A 10 5.80 4.63 10.09
CA ARG A 10 5.38 5.50 8.99
C ARG A 10 4.18 6.37 9.33
N VAL A 11 3.76 6.42 10.58
CA VAL A 11 2.83 7.46 11.05
C VAL A 11 3.39 8.85 10.73
N GLY A 12 2.56 9.70 10.13
CA GLY A 12 2.91 11.01 9.57
C GLY A 12 3.59 10.96 8.18
N LYS A 13 3.86 9.78 7.62
CA LYS A 13 4.52 9.61 6.32
C LYS A 13 3.55 9.16 5.25
N ARG A 14 3.87 9.50 4.00
CA ARG A 14 3.15 9.06 2.81
C ARG A 14 3.69 7.71 2.35
N VAL A 15 2.79 6.79 2.06
CA VAL A 15 3.08 5.47 1.50
C VAL A 15 2.35 5.29 0.17
N PHE A 16 2.87 4.41 -0.68
CA PHE A 16 2.33 4.16 -2.02
C PHE A 16 1.88 2.71 -2.12
N ASN A 17 0.60 2.49 -2.42
CA ASN A 17 0.05 1.15 -2.59
C ASN A 17 -0.06 0.76 -4.07
N THR A 18 -0.02 -0.54 -4.35
CA THR A 18 -0.42 -1.08 -5.66
C THR A 18 -1.90 -0.83 -5.91
N LEU A 19 -2.32 -0.79 -7.18
CA LEU A 19 -3.74 -0.63 -7.52
C LEU A 19 -4.44 -1.97 -7.35
N PHE A 20 -5.44 -2.04 -6.47
CA PHE A 20 -6.28 -3.23 -6.32
C PHE A 20 -7.61 -3.11 -7.09
N CYS A 21 -8.04 -1.89 -7.42
CA CYS A 21 -9.31 -1.65 -8.09
C CYS A 21 -9.22 -0.49 -9.09
N LYS A 22 -10.03 -0.49 -10.14
CA LYS A 22 -9.99 0.54 -11.21
C LYS A 22 -10.89 1.75 -10.95
N CYS A 23 -11.47 1.90 -9.76
CA CYS A 23 -12.28 3.07 -9.44
C CYS A 23 -11.40 4.32 -9.28
N ASP A 24 -11.98 5.50 -9.45
CA ASP A 24 -11.24 6.76 -9.45
C ASP A 24 -10.57 7.06 -8.10
N ILE A 25 -11.16 6.58 -7.00
CA ILE A 25 -10.57 6.69 -5.66
C ILE A 25 -9.31 5.83 -5.55
N CYS A 26 -9.36 4.57 -6.00
CA CYS A 26 -8.20 3.69 -6.01
C CYS A 26 -7.07 4.25 -6.89
N LYS A 27 -7.41 4.80 -8.07
CA LYS A 27 -6.45 5.46 -8.95
C LYS A 27 -5.83 6.68 -8.31
N SER A 28 -6.64 7.52 -7.66
CA SER A 28 -6.14 8.70 -6.95
C SER A 28 -5.15 8.29 -5.85
N TYR A 29 -5.47 7.30 -5.02
CA TYR A 29 -4.55 6.79 -3.99
C TYR A 29 -3.29 6.13 -4.58
N TYR A 30 -3.41 5.42 -5.69
CA TYR A 30 -2.27 4.88 -6.41
C TYR A 30 -1.34 6.01 -6.89
N GLU A 31 -1.87 7.05 -7.52
CA GLU A 31 -1.09 8.16 -8.06
C GLU A 31 -0.50 9.06 -6.95
N SER A 32 -1.29 9.39 -5.93
CA SER A 32 -0.88 10.34 -4.89
C SER A 32 -0.20 9.68 -3.70
N GLY A 33 -0.36 8.37 -3.50
CA GLY A 33 -0.11 7.73 -2.22
C GLY A 33 -1.07 8.22 -1.14
N VAL A 34 -0.92 7.68 0.07
CA VAL A 34 -1.72 8.07 1.23
C VAL A 34 -0.84 8.31 2.45
N VAL A 35 -1.18 9.31 3.26
CA VAL A 35 -0.51 9.58 4.53
C VAL A 35 -1.10 8.68 5.60
N ILE A 36 -0.24 8.00 6.37
CA ILE A 36 -0.66 7.26 7.56
C ILE A 36 -0.84 8.28 8.68
N CYS A 37 -2.07 8.55 9.11
CA CYS A 37 -2.35 9.68 9.99
C CYS A 37 -1.98 9.40 11.46
N ASP A 38 -2.21 8.18 11.94
CA ASP A 38 -2.02 7.79 13.33
C ASP A 38 -1.81 6.26 13.45
N ASN A 39 -1.65 5.78 14.68
CA ASN A 39 -1.46 4.35 14.96
C ASN A 39 -2.68 3.50 14.58
N PHE A 40 -3.90 4.05 14.65
CA PHE A 40 -5.10 3.32 14.28
C PHE A 40 -5.15 3.10 12.77
N ASP A 41 -4.88 4.13 11.97
CA ASP A 41 -4.73 4.03 10.52
C ASP A 41 -3.58 3.09 10.13
N ALA A 42 -2.44 3.16 10.82
CA ALA A 42 -1.31 2.25 10.59
C ALA A 42 -1.72 0.77 10.75
N ILE A 43 -2.44 0.45 11.83
CA ILE A 43 -2.95 -0.90 12.10
C ILE A 43 -4.02 -1.30 11.09
N ALA A 44 -4.94 -0.38 10.76
CA ALA A 44 -6.00 -0.63 9.79
C ALA A 44 -5.44 -0.96 8.40
N ARG A 45 -4.42 -0.22 7.94
CA ARG A 45 -3.75 -0.47 6.66
C ARG A 45 -2.94 -1.76 6.65
N PHE A 46 -2.27 -2.08 7.75
CA PHE A 46 -1.60 -3.37 7.89
C PHE A 46 -2.59 -4.53 7.76
N ASN A 47 -3.71 -4.48 8.49
CA ASN A 47 -4.75 -5.49 8.41
C ASN A 47 -5.33 -5.59 6.99
N PHE A 48 -5.63 -4.45 6.36
CA PHE A 48 -6.14 -4.41 4.99
C PHE A 48 -5.17 -5.03 3.99
N GLU A 49 -3.87 -4.73 4.10
CA GLU A 49 -2.85 -5.35 3.25
C GLU A 49 -2.77 -6.87 3.46
N ARG A 50 -2.73 -7.31 4.72
CA ARG A 50 -2.72 -8.73 5.08
C ARG A 50 -3.94 -9.46 4.54
N ASP A 51 -5.12 -8.90 4.71
CA ASP A 51 -6.38 -9.56 4.35
C ASP A 51 -6.50 -9.71 2.83
N LEU A 52 -6.18 -8.66 2.06
CA LEU A 52 -6.12 -8.75 0.61
C LEU A 52 -5.09 -9.78 0.12
N GLN A 53 -3.92 -9.86 0.77
CA GLN A 53 -2.91 -10.86 0.44
C GLN A 53 -3.37 -12.29 0.77
N ALA A 54 -4.09 -12.48 1.87
CA ALA A 54 -4.69 -13.76 2.23
C ALA A 54 -5.74 -14.22 1.21
N GLU A 55 -6.43 -13.28 0.56
CA GLU A 55 -7.36 -13.52 -0.56
C GLU A 55 -6.65 -13.73 -1.91
N GLY A 56 -5.32 -13.68 -1.96
CA GLY A 56 -4.53 -13.87 -3.18
C GLY A 56 -4.31 -12.61 -3.99
N THR A 57 -4.71 -11.44 -3.49
CA THR A 57 -4.44 -10.15 -4.14
C THR A 57 -3.00 -9.72 -3.88
N LYS A 58 -2.30 -9.28 -4.92
CA LYS A 58 -0.93 -8.73 -4.83
C LYS A 58 -0.93 -7.27 -4.33
N PHE A 59 -1.67 -7.00 -3.26
CA PHE A 59 -1.75 -5.66 -2.68
C PHE A 59 -0.57 -5.42 -1.74
N LYS A 60 0.15 -4.31 -1.90
CA LYS A 60 1.31 -3.98 -1.05
C LYS A 60 1.58 -2.48 -1.00
N ASN A 61 2.05 -1.99 0.16
CA ASN A 61 2.47 -0.61 0.41
C ASN A 61 4.00 -0.44 0.40
N PHE A 62 4.47 0.70 -0.08
CA PHE A 62 5.89 1.03 -0.28
C PHE A 62 6.20 2.45 0.21
N ASP A 63 7.47 2.76 0.46
CA ASP A 63 7.90 4.09 0.88
C ASP A 63 7.92 5.07 -0.30
N THR A 64 8.18 4.57 -1.51
CA THR A 64 8.29 5.39 -2.72
C THR A 64 7.41 4.89 -3.86
N LYS A 65 7.17 5.77 -4.84
CA LYS A 65 6.45 5.40 -6.07
C LYS A 65 7.27 4.42 -6.88
N GLU A 66 8.59 4.59 -6.90
CA GLU A 66 9.55 3.82 -7.67
C GLU A 66 9.59 2.36 -7.19
N GLU A 67 9.64 2.13 -5.87
CA GLU A 67 9.56 0.79 -5.28
C GLU A 67 8.27 0.08 -5.68
N ARG A 68 7.14 0.79 -5.60
CA ARG A 68 5.84 0.29 -6.02
C ARG A 68 5.82 -0.03 -7.52
N SER A 69 6.35 0.84 -8.37
CA SER A 69 6.36 0.64 -9.83
C SER A 69 7.22 -0.55 -10.24
N LEU A 70 8.35 -0.79 -9.56
CA LEU A 70 9.18 -1.98 -9.78
C LEU A 70 8.39 -3.25 -9.43
N TYR A 71 7.73 -3.26 -8.27
CA TYR A 71 6.90 -4.38 -7.86
C TYR A 71 5.75 -4.64 -8.84
N ASP A 72 5.09 -3.59 -9.31
CA ASP A 72 4.01 -3.68 -10.28
C ASP A 72 4.48 -4.28 -11.60
N ALA A 73 5.64 -3.84 -12.12
CA ALA A 73 6.25 -4.40 -13.33
C ALA A 73 6.62 -5.88 -13.18
N GLU A 74 7.24 -6.27 -12.05
CA GLU A 74 7.59 -7.66 -11.75
C GLU A 74 6.37 -8.57 -11.64
N ASN A 75 5.21 -8.01 -11.29
CA ASN A 75 3.99 -8.76 -11.02
C ASN A 75 2.91 -8.62 -12.10
N ASN A 76 3.20 -7.90 -13.20
CA ASN A 76 2.26 -7.55 -14.26
C ASN A 76 0.98 -6.87 -13.71
N LEU A 77 1.16 -5.97 -12.75
CA LEU A 77 0.08 -5.17 -12.17
C LEU A 77 0.08 -3.80 -12.85
N ASN A 78 -1.06 -3.42 -13.43
CA ASN A 78 -1.29 -2.08 -14.01
C ASN A 78 -0.28 -1.61 -15.08
N THR A 79 0.41 -2.54 -15.73
CA THR A 79 0.98 -2.36 -17.08
C THR A 79 -0.12 -2.38 -18.13
#